data_AF-A0A4R3NIM1-F1
#
_entry.id   AF-A0A4R3NIM1-F1
#
_cell.length_a   1.000
_cell.length_b   1.000
_cell.length_c   1.000
_cell.angle_alpha   90.00
_cell.angle_beta   90.00
_cell.angle_gamma   90.00
#
_symmetry.space_group_name_H-M   'P 1'
#
loop_
_entity.id
_entity.type
_entity.pdbx_description
1 polymer ?
#
loop_
_entity_poly.entity_id
_entity_poly.type
_entity_poly.pdbx_seq_one_letter_code
_entity_poly.pdbx_strand_id
1 'polypeptide(L)' 'MSNLFLLSEGQMARIAPHFPLAHGVSRVDDRRVVSGIVYVIKHGLQWKDAPKDYGPHKTLYNRFIRWSRLGVFDRI' A
#
# COMPACT_ATOMS: atom_id res chain seq x y z
N MET A 1 3.61 -19.36 8.78
CA MET A 1 2.96 -18.05 9.05
C MET A 1 3.89 -16.96 8.56
N SER A 2 3.49 -16.19 7.55
CA SER A 2 4.27 -15.06 7.05
C SER A 2 4.24 -13.95 8.12
N ASN A 3 5.39 -13.53 8.66
CA ASN A 3 5.43 -12.36 9.53
C ASN A 3 5.30 -11.11 8.65
N LEU A 4 4.07 -10.67 8.41
CA LEU A 4 3.83 -9.50 7.56
C LEU A 4 4.28 -8.25 8.28
N PHE A 5 5.06 -7.45 7.58
CA PHE A 5 5.24 -6.06 7.93
C PHE A 5 3.89 -5.35 7.73
N LEU A 6 3.27 -4.92 8.82
CA LEU A 6 2.07 -4.09 8.78
C LEU A 6 2.40 -2.75 9.44
N LEU A 7 2.05 -1.66 8.77
CA LEU A 7 2.04 -0.34 9.39
C LEU A 7 1.18 -0.37 10.64
N SER A 8 1.56 0.36 11.68
CA SER A 8 0.69 0.53 12.85
C SER A 8 -0.54 1.37 12.47
N GLU A 9 -1.59 1.30 13.28
CA GLU A 9 -2.78 2.15 13.06
C GLU A 9 -2.44 3.63 13.14
N GLY A 10 -1.55 4.02 14.05
CA GLY A 10 -1.07 5.40 14.16
C GLY A 10 -0.27 5.86 12.93
N GLN A 11 0.57 4.98 12.35
CA GLN A 11 1.26 5.27 11.09
C GLN A 11 0.24 5.41 9.95
N MET A 12 -0.72 4.48 9.87
CA MET A 12 -1.75 4.52 8.85
C MET A 12 -2.62 5.78 8.96
N ALA A 13 -2.99 6.19 10.17
CA ALA A 13 -3.79 7.39 10.42
C ALA A 13 -3.08 8.68 9.97
N ARG A 14 -1.75 8.74 10.05
CA ARG A 14 -0.96 9.88 9.56
C ARG A 14 -0.95 9.97 8.04
N ILE A 15 -0.89 8.84 7.34
CA ILE A 15 -0.82 8.81 5.87
C ILE A 15 -2.21 8.81 5.20
N ALA A 16 -3.24 8.34 5.92
CA ALA A 16 -4.60 8.20 5.42
C ALA A 16 -5.15 9.47 4.72
N PRO A 17 -4.96 10.69 5.26
CA PRO A 17 -5.49 11.92 4.65
C PRO A 17 -4.92 12.25 3.27
N HIS A 18 -3.75 11.71 2.92
CA HIS A 18 -3.10 12.00 1.64
C HIS A 18 -3.63 11.12 0.50
N PHE A 19 -4.30 10.01 0.81
CA PHE A 19 -4.85 9.15 -0.22
C PHE A 19 -6.11 9.79 -0.84
N PRO A 20 -6.32 9.64 -2.16
CA PRO A 20 -7.52 10.15 -2.83
C PRO A 20 -8.78 9.55 -2.18
N LEU A 21 -9.96 10.17 -2.29
CA LEU A 21 -11.20 9.56 -1.78
C LEU A 21 -11.65 8.36 -2.63
N ALA A 22 -12.32 7.40 -2.00
CA ALA A 22 -12.88 6.24 -2.72
C ALA A 22 -14.14 6.68 -3.47
N HIS A 23 -14.22 6.39 -4.78
CA HIS A 23 -15.44 6.65 -5.54
C HIS A 23 -16.41 5.48 -5.35
N GLY A 24 -17.34 5.60 -4.40
CA GLY A 24 -18.51 4.72 -4.25
C GLY A 24 -18.27 3.30 -3.75
N VAL A 25 -17.03 2.79 -3.79
CA VAL A 25 -16.67 1.44 -3.30
C VAL A 25 -15.70 1.57 -2.12
N SER A 26 -16.10 1.06 -0.95
CA SER A 26 -15.22 0.97 0.22
C SER A 26 -13.94 0.25 -0.15
N ARG A 27 -12.79 0.87 0.12
CA ARG A 27 -11.50 0.27 -0.21
C ARG A 27 -11.24 -0.91 0.71
N VAL A 28 -10.93 -2.05 0.11
CA VAL A 28 -10.43 -3.21 0.82
C VAL A 28 -9.05 -2.86 1.37
N ASP A 29 -8.95 -2.80 2.69
CA ASP A 29 -7.75 -2.77 3.53
C ASP A 29 -6.54 -2.01 2.95
N ASP A 30 -6.64 -0.67 2.88
CA ASP A 30 -5.55 0.20 2.43
C ASP A 30 -4.29 0.02 3.30
N ARG A 31 -4.45 -0.33 4.59
CA ARG A 31 -3.32 -0.58 5.50
C ARG A 31 -2.48 -1.76 5.00
N ARG A 32 -3.11 -2.86 4.62
CA ARG A 32 -2.43 -4.04 4.06
C ARG A 32 -1.75 -3.75 2.72
N VAL A 33 -2.43 -3.03 1.83
CA VAL A 33 -1.88 -2.64 0.51
C VAL A 33 -0.66 -1.74 0.67
N VAL A 34 -0.75 -0.68 1.48
CA VAL A 34 0.38 0.23 1.71
C VAL A 34 1.53 -0.51 2.37
N SER A 35 1.24 -1.37 3.35
CA SER A 35 2.28 -2.15 4.02
C SER A 35 2.99 -3.11 3.05
N GLY A 36 2.26 -3.72 2.12
CA GLY A 36 2.82 -4.54 1.04
C GLY A 36 3.69 -3.74 0.07
N ILE A 37 3.27 -2.52 -0.28
CA ILE A 37 4.08 -1.60 -1.10
C ILE A 37 5.39 -1.27 -0.38
N VAL A 38 5.33 -0.87 0.90
CA VAL A 38 6.52 -0.56 1.71
C VAL A 38 7.43 -1.78 1.83
N TYR A 39 6.87 -2.97 2.03
CA TYR A 39 7.63 -4.21 2.11
C TYR A 39 8.43 -4.47 0.82
N VAL A 40 7.79 -4.35 -0.34
CA VAL A 40 8.45 -4.55 -1.65
C VAL A 40 9.59 -3.55 -1.84
N ILE A 41 9.34 -2.26 -1.56
CA ILE A 41 10.34 -1.20 -1.74
C ILE A 41 11.52 -1.39 -0.77
N LYS A 42 11.23 -1.63 0.52
CA LYS A 42 12.24 -1.79 1.58
C LYS A 42 13.21 -2.95 1.30
N HIS A 43 12.74 -4.01 0.65
CA HIS A 43 13.53 -5.20 0.36
C HIS A 43 13.98 -5.30 -1.11
N GLY A 44 13.66 -4.29 -1.95
CA GLY A 44 14.04 -4.29 -3.37
C GLY A 44 13.44 -5.44 -4.18
N LEU A 45 12.25 -5.92 -3.82
CA LEU A 45 11.62 -7.08 -4.45
C LEU A 45 10.92 -6.72 -5.75
N GLN A 46 10.72 -7.71 -6.63
CA GLN A 46 9.74 -7.57 -7.69
C GLN A 46 8.33 -7.66 -7.09
N TRP A 47 7.37 -6.92 -7.65
CA TRP A 47 5.98 -6.94 -7.17
C TRP A 47 5.39 -8.36 -7.10
N LYS A 48 5.73 -9.22 -8.05
CA LYS A 48 5.28 -10.61 -8.12
C LYS A 48 5.76 -11.47 -6.94
N ASP A 49 6.86 -11.07 -6.31
CA ASP A 49 7.50 -11.77 -5.19
C ASP A 49 7.00 -11.25 -3.84
N ALA A 50 6.11 -10.26 -3.83
CA ALA A 50 5.44 -9.82 -2.62
C ALA A 50 4.62 -10.98 -2.01
N PRO A 51 4.63 -11.15 -0.67
CA PRO A 51 3.76 -12.11 -0.01
C PRO A 51 2.31 -11.95 -0.45
N LYS A 52 1.68 -13.06 -0.85
CA LYS A 52 0.27 -13.08 -1.29
C LYS A 52 -0.67 -12.56 -0.20
N ASP A 53 -0.23 -12.65 1.05
CA ASP A 53 -0.93 -12.06 2.19
C ASP A 53 -0.88 -10.53 2.23
N TYR A 54 -0.37 -9.81 1.23
CA TYR A 54 -0.65 -8.38 1.05
C TYR A 54 -1.75 -8.10 0.02
N GLY A 55 -2.22 -9.15 -0.65
CA GLY A 55 -3.13 -9.07 -1.78
C GLY A 55 -2.42 -9.30 -3.12
N PRO A 56 -3.17 -9.23 -4.25
CA PRO A 56 -2.61 -9.48 -5.56
C PRO A 56 -1.49 -8.49 -5.91
N HIS A 57 -0.36 -8.98 -6.43
CA HIS A 57 0.77 -8.13 -6.82
C HIS A 57 0.38 -7.01 -7.80
N LYS A 58 -0.55 -7.28 -8.73
CA LYS A 58 -1.09 -6.26 -9.65
C LYS A 58 -1.79 -5.12 -8.90
N THR A 59 -2.48 -5.42 -7.81
CA THR A 59 -3.14 -4.41 -6.97
C THR A 59 -2.11 -3.51 -6.30
N LEU A 60 -1.04 -4.08 -5.73
CA LEU A 60 0.05 -3.32 -5.11
C LEU A 60 0.70 -2.37 -6.13
N TYR A 61 1.07 -2.90 -7.30
CA TYR A 61 1.67 -2.11 -8.38
C TYR A 61 0.75 -1.00 -8.89
N ASN A 62 -0.50 -1.32 -9.22
CA ASN A 62 -1.46 -0.34 -9.74
C ASN A 62 -1.75 0.78 -8.74
N ARG A 63 -1.82 0.44 -7.44
CA ARG A 63 -2.01 1.41 -6.36
C ARG A 63 -0.79 2.30 -6.20
N PHE A 64 0.40 1.72 -6.15
CA PHE A 64 1.65 2.47 -6.10
C PHE A 64 1.72 3.47 -7.26
N ILE A 65 1.60 3.02 -8.51
CA ILE A 65 1.67 3.91 -9.68
C ILE A 65 0.60 5.00 -9.65
N ARG A 66 -0.65 4.66 -9.31
CA ARG A 66 -1.74 5.64 -9.25
C ARG A 66 -1.46 6.71 -8.20
N TRP A 67 -1.02 6.32 -7.01
CA TRP A 67 -0.75 7.25 -5.91
C TRP A 67 0.51 8.08 -6.14
N SER A 68 1.56 7.51 -6.72
CA SER A 68 2.75 8.26 -7.13
C SER A 68 2.40 9.32 -8.18
N ARG A 69 1.58 8.99 -9.18
CA ARG A 69 1.14 9.97 -10.20
C ARG A 69 0.27 11.09 -9.64
N LEU A 70 -0.42 10.84 -8.53
CA LEU A 70 -1.22 11.85 -7.83
C LEU A 70 -0.38 12.68 -6.83
N GLY A 71 0.92 12.40 -6.73
CA GLY A 71 1.82 13.06 -5.78
C GLY A 71 1.47 12.76 -4.32
N VAL A 72 0.84 11.60 -4.04
CA VAL A 72 0.45 11.22 -2.66
C VAL A 72 1.69 11.06 -1.80
N PHE A 73 2.70 10.35 -2.31
CA PHE A 73 3.93 10.05 -1.55
C PHE A 73 4.82 11.28 -1.36
N ASP A 74 4.71 12.30 -2.22
CA ASP A 74 5.47 13.56 -2.07
C ASP A 74 4.94 14.43 -0.91
N ARG A 75 3.77 14.09 -0.37
CA ARG A 75 3.09 14.83 0.71
C ARG A 75 3.25 14.16 2.09
N ILE A 76 3.91 13.01 2.15
CA ILE A 76 4.12 12.19 3.36
C ILE A 76 5.58 12.35 3.80
#